data_AF-A0A7K6NY63-F1
#
_entry.id   AF-A0A7K6NY63-F1
#
_cell.length_a   1.000
_cell.length_b   1.000
_cell.length_c   1.000
_cell.angle_alpha   90.00
_cell.angle_beta   90.00
_cell.angle_gamma   90.00
#
_symmetry.space_group_name_H-M   'P 1'
#
loop_
_entity.id
_entity.type
_entity.pdbx_description
1 polymer ?
#
loop_
_entity_poly.entity_id
_entity_poly.type
_entity_poly.pdbx_seq_one_letter_code
_entity_poly.pdbx_strand_id
1 'polypeptide(L)'
;AEPSLSPQNDSWSELYSFALFKSMSHMLCIGYGKQAPESMTDIWLTMLSMIVGATCYAMFIGHATALIQGLGGSWRRTPPSGCRHRLSPQYKQVEQYMSFHKLPADFRQKIHDYYEHRYQGKMFDEDSILGELNEPLREEIVNFNCRKLVASMPLFANADPNFVTAMLTKLKFEVFQPGDYIIREGTIGKKMYFI
;
A
#
# COMPACT_ATOMS: atom_id res chain seq x y z
N ALA A 1 -19.15 -2.32 -59.59
CA ALA A 1 -19.77 -0.99 -59.60
C ALA A 1 -19.58 -0.41 -58.21
N GLU A 2 -18.53 0.39 -58.06
CA GLU A 2 -18.22 1.12 -56.83
C GLU A 2 -19.37 2.09 -56.49
N PRO A 3 -19.78 2.24 -55.23
CA PRO A 3 -20.22 3.53 -54.75
C PRO A 3 -18.95 4.28 -54.35
N SER A 4 -18.46 5.10 -55.27
CA SER A 4 -17.62 6.23 -54.91
C SER A 4 -18.28 6.97 -53.74
N LEU A 5 -17.49 7.41 -52.77
CA LEU A 5 -17.91 8.34 -51.72
C LEU A 5 -18.19 9.70 -52.39
N SER A 6 -19.26 9.76 -53.16
CA SER A 6 -19.86 11.00 -53.61
C SER A 6 -20.49 11.65 -52.39
N PRO A 7 -20.20 12.92 -52.07
CA PRO A 7 -20.91 13.67 -51.05
C PRO A 7 -22.33 13.95 -51.56
N GLN A 8 -23.19 12.94 -51.52
CA GLN A 8 -24.59 13.05 -51.90
C GLN A 8 -25.44 12.75 -50.65
N ASN A 9 -25.67 13.83 -49.90
CA ASN A 9 -26.80 14.05 -49.00
C ASN A 9 -26.85 13.31 -47.64
N ASP A 10 -25.72 12.78 -47.14
CA ASP A 10 -25.63 12.36 -45.74
C ASP A 10 -25.60 13.58 -44.81
N SER A 11 -26.31 13.48 -43.69
CA SER A 11 -26.33 14.55 -42.70
C SER A 11 -24.94 14.71 -42.06
N TRP A 12 -24.50 15.95 -41.79
CA TRP A 12 -23.17 16.21 -41.19
C TRP A 12 -22.91 15.42 -39.90
N SER A 13 -23.97 15.12 -39.15
CA SER A 13 -23.97 14.25 -37.98
C SER A 13 -23.55 12.81 -38.30
N GLU A 14 -24.01 12.23 -39.41
CA GLU A 14 -23.71 10.85 -39.79
C GLU A 14 -22.25 10.70 -40.22
N LEU A 15 -21.75 11.64 -41.03
CA LEU A 15 -20.35 11.68 -41.47
C LEU A 15 -19.40 11.82 -40.27
N TYR A 16 -19.70 12.74 -39.34
CA TYR A 16 -18.90 12.92 -38.14
C TYR A 16 -18.95 11.71 -37.21
N SER A 17 -20.13 11.13 -37.00
CA SER A 17 -20.30 9.93 -36.16
C SER A 17 -19.52 8.74 -36.71
N PHE A 18 -19.51 8.55 -38.03
CA PHE A 18 -18.75 7.48 -38.67
C PHE A 18 -17.23 7.71 -38.58
N ALA A 19 -16.77 8.95 -38.78
CA ALA A 19 -15.37 9.31 -38.61
C ALA A 19 -14.88 9.13 -37.16
N LEU A 20 -15.72 9.51 -36.18
CA LEU A 20 -15.46 9.30 -34.76
C LEU A 20 -15.43 7.81 -34.41
N PHE A 21 -16.37 7.02 -34.91
CA PHE A 21 -16.38 5.56 -34.75
C PHE A 21 -15.09 4.92 -35.30
N LYS A 22 -14.67 5.29 -36.51
CA LYS A 22 -13.42 4.82 -37.13
C LYS A 22 -12.18 5.21 -36.32
N SER A 23 -12.17 6.42 -35.74
CA SER A 23 -11.05 6.89 -34.92
C SER A 23 -11.00 6.17 -33.56
N MET A 24 -12.16 5.96 -32.94
CA MET A 24 -12.29 5.24 -31.67
C MET A 24 -11.93 3.76 -31.80
N SER A 25 -12.26 3.13 -32.93
CA SER A 25 -11.91 1.73 -33.19
C SER A 25 -10.40 1.53 -33.35
N HIS A 26 -9.68 2.51 -33.92
CA HIS A 26 -8.21 2.52 -33.92
C HIS A 26 -7.64 2.76 -32.51
N MET A 27 -8.25 3.63 -31.71
CA MET A 27 -7.81 3.91 -30.34
C MET A 27 -7.97 2.72 -29.38
N LEU A 28 -9.07 1.98 -29.49
CA LEU A 28 -9.38 0.81 -28.65
C LEU A 28 -8.85 -0.52 -29.24
N CYS A 29 -8.08 -0.46 -30.33
CA CYS A 29 -7.54 -1.63 -31.03
C CYS A 29 -8.60 -2.63 -31.52
N ILE A 30 -9.80 -2.15 -31.91
CA ILE A 30 -10.94 -2.99 -32.36
C ILE A 30 -10.86 -3.27 -33.87
N GLY A 31 -10.40 -2.31 -34.69
CA GLY A 31 -10.26 -2.49 -36.15
C GLY A 31 -10.60 -1.26 -37.00
N TYR A 32 -10.74 -1.45 -38.33
CA TYR A 32 -10.75 -0.38 -39.35
C TYR A 32 -12.14 0.16 -39.76
N GLY A 33 -13.22 -0.31 -39.15
CA GLY A 33 -14.60 0.06 -39.52
C GLY A 33 -15.22 -0.89 -40.55
N LYS A 34 -15.81 -0.35 -41.63
CA LYS A 34 -16.54 -1.15 -42.64
C LYS A 34 -15.63 -1.97 -43.56
N GLN A 35 -14.48 -1.44 -44.00
CA GLN A 35 -13.55 -2.07 -44.94
C GLN A 35 -12.11 -1.59 -44.68
N ALA A 36 -11.11 -2.35 -45.16
CA ALA A 36 -9.70 -1.99 -45.05
C ALA A 36 -9.36 -0.78 -45.95
N PRO A 37 -8.40 0.08 -45.56
CA PRO A 37 -8.01 1.23 -46.37
C PRO A 37 -7.32 0.79 -47.66
N GLU A 38 -7.89 1.14 -48.82
CA GLU A 38 -7.34 0.79 -50.14
C GLU A 38 -6.44 1.90 -50.71
N SER A 39 -6.70 3.16 -50.35
CA SER A 39 -5.86 4.29 -50.77
C SER A 39 -4.56 4.37 -49.95
N MET A 40 -3.45 4.65 -50.63
CA MET A 40 -2.13 4.87 -49.99
C MET A 40 -2.19 5.96 -48.92
N THR A 41 -2.95 7.04 -49.13
CA THR A 41 -3.11 8.12 -48.13
C THR A 41 -3.82 7.62 -46.88
N ASP A 42 -4.84 6.79 -47.06
CA ASP A 42 -5.69 6.29 -45.96
C ASP A 42 -4.96 5.25 -45.14
N ILE A 43 -4.08 4.46 -45.76
CA ILE A 43 -3.19 3.50 -45.08
C ILE A 43 -2.25 4.24 -44.13
N TRP A 44 -1.55 5.28 -44.60
CA TRP A 44 -0.62 6.05 -43.76
C TRP A 44 -1.33 6.77 -42.60
N LEU A 45 -2.48 7.39 -42.86
CA LEU A 45 -3.30 8.03 -41.81
C LEU A 45 -3.79 7.02 -40.78
N THR A 46 -4.22 5.85 -41.25
CA THR A 46 -4.67 4.76 -40.39
C THR A 46 -3.51 4.25 -39.50
N MET A 47 -2.34 4.00 -40.07
CA MET A 47 -1.15 3.60 -39.30
C MET A 47 -0.77 4.64 -38.24
N LEU A 48 -0.76 5.93 -38.59
CA LEU A 48 -0.47 7.00 -37.64
C LEU A 48 -1.49 7.03 -36.50
N SER A 49 -2.78 6.95 -36.83
CA SER A 49 -3.86 6.96 -35.83
C SER A 49 -3.82 5.74 -34.89
N MET A 50 -3.40 4.56 -35.38
CA MET A 50 -3.20 3.37 -34.56
C MET A 50 -2.04 3.53 -33.57
N ILE A 51 -0.92 4.12 -34.00
CA ILE A 51 0.24 4.37 -33.12
C ILE A 51 -0.16 5.32 -31.99
N VAL A 52 -0.82 6.42 -32.33
CA VAL A 52 -1.31 7.41 -31.34
C VAL A 52 -2.32 6.75 -30.41
N GLY A 53 -3.30 6.02 -30.96
CA GLY A 53 -4.33 5.32 -30.22
C GLY A 53 -3.78 4.31 -29.22
N ALA A 54 -2.87 3.43 -29.66
CA ALA A 54 -2.24 2.43 -28.81
C ALA A 54 -1.41 3.06 -27.69
N THR A 55 -0.69 4.15 -27.98
CA THR A 55 0.10 4.87 -26.97
C THR A 55 -0.80 5.51 -25.92
N CYS A 56 -1.88 6.18 -26.33
CA CYS A 56 -2.87 6.74 -25.42
C CYS A 56 -3.54 5.67 -24.56
N TYR A 57 -3.90 4.52 -25.15
CA TYR A 57 -4.52 3.42 -24.42
C TYR A 57 -3.56 2.78 -23.40
N ALA A 58 -2.29 2.58 -23.77
CA ALA A 58 -1.26 2.09 -22.86
C ALA A 58 -1.05 3.05 -21.67
N MET A 59 -1.00 4.37 -21.91
CA MET A 59 -0.93 5.38 -20.86
C MET A 59 -2.17 5.36 -19.96
N PHE A 60 -3.36 5.24 -20.54
CA PHE A 60 -4.61 5.14 -19.77
C PHE A 60 -4.61 3.92 -18.83
N ILE A 61 -4.22 2.74 -19.33
CA ILE A 61 -4.07 1.55 -18.50
C ILE A 61 -3.01 1.76 -17.42
N GLY A 62 -1.88 2.40 -17.75
CA GLY A 62 -0.82 2.72 -16.80
C GLY A 62 -1.33 3.60 -15.65
N HIS A 63 -2.04 4.67 -15.97
CA HIS A 63 -2.65 5.56 -14.97
C HIS A 63 -3.75 4.89 -14.17
N ALA A 64 -4.62 4.10 -14.81
CA ALA A 64 -5.65 3.34 -14.12
C ALA A 64 -5.04 2.31 -13.15
N THR A 65 -3.97 1.62 -13.56
CA THR A 65 -3.24 0.67 -12.72
C THR A 65 -2.57 1.37 -11.55
N ALA A 66 -1.89 2.50 -11.78
CA ALA A 66 -1.26 3.30 -10.74
C ALA A 66 -2.30 3.83 -9.73
N LEU A 67 -3.46 4.27 -10.22
CA LEU A 67 -4.57 4.71 -9.38
C LEU A 67 -5.12 3.54 -8.54
N ILE A 68 -5.32 2.37 -9.14
CA ILE A 68 -5.79 1.17 -8.42
C ILE A 68 -4.76 0.73 -7.37
N GLN A 69 -3.46 0.86 -7.63
CA GLN A 69 -2.41 0.56 -6.67
C GLN A 69 -2.38 1.60 -5.52
N GLY A 70 -2.51 2.89 -5.85
CA GLY A 70 -2.54 3.99 -4.88
C GLY A 70 -3.78 3.95 -3.98
N LEU A 71 -4.97 3.73 -4.55
CA LEU A 71 -6.23 3.54 -3.82
C LEU A 71 -6.30 2.17 -3.15
N GLY A 72 -5.64 1.15 -3.72
CA GLY A 72 -5.58 -0.23 -3.23
C GLY A 72 -4.80 -0.39 -1.93
N GLY A 73 -3.99 0.59 -1.55
CA GLY A 73 -3.49 0.72 -0.18
C GLY A 73 -4.62 0.87 0.85
N SER A 74 -5.79 1.38 0.45
CA SER A 74 -6.98 1.53 1.28
C SER A 74 -8.08 0.49 0.96
N TRP A 75 -8.34 0.18 -0.31
CA TRP A 75 -9.48 -0.65 -0.73
C TRP A 75 -9.25 -2.17 -0.65
N ARG A 76 -8.00 -2.67 -0.79
CA ARG A 76 -7.69 -4.10 -0.51
C ARG A 76 -7.62 -4.42 0.99
N ARG A 77 -8.04 -3.50 1.88
CA ARG A 77 -7.98 -3.63 3.35
C ARG A 77 -9.29 -4.09 4.01
N THR A 78 -10.30 -4.53 3.27
CA THR A 78 -11.47 -5.24 3.87
C THR A 78 -11.55 -6.72 3.48
N PRO A 79 -10.48 -7.53 3.66
CA PRO A 79 -10.71 -8.93 3.96
C PRO A 79 -11.24 -9.04 5.41
N PRO A 80 -11.96 -10.12 5.76
CA PRO A 80 -12.46 -10.34 7.12
C PRO A 80 -11.32 -10.22 8.15
N SER A 81 -11.68 -9.81 9.36
CA SER A 81 -10.85 -9.22 10.43
C SER A 81 -9.52 -9.92 10.75
N GLY A 82 -9.33 -11.19 10.36
CA GLY A 82 -8.11 -11.98 10.60
C GLY A 82 -7.14 -12.11 9.41
N CYS A 83 -7.27 -11.32 8.33
CA CYS A 83 -6.35 -11.44 7.17
C CYS A 83 -5.53 -10.17 6.88
N ARG A 84 -5.73 -9.08 7.61
CA ARG A 84 -5.11 -7.78 7.29
C ARG A 84 -3.57 -7.79 7.38
N HIS A 85 -3.01 -8.54 8.32
CA HIS A 85 -1.57 -8.66 8.52
C HIS A 85 -0.90 -9.50 7.42
N ARG A 86 -1.57 -10.54 6.88
CA ARG A 86 -1.03 -11.46 5.86
C ARG A 86 -0.70 -10.75 4.54
N LEU A 87 -1.31 -9.59 4.31
CA LEU A 87 -1.08 -8.78 3.12
C LEU A 87 0.04 -7.74 3.28
N SER A 88 0.57 -7.50 4.49
CA SER A 88 1.68 -6.57 4.63
C SER A 88 2.94 -7.17 3.99
N PRO A 89 3.71 -6.40 3.20
CA PRO A 89 4.93 -6.91 2.57
C PRO A 89 5.95 -7.39 3.61
N GLN A 90 5.96 -6.77 4.78
CA GLN A 90 6.81 -7.14 5.91
C GLN A 90 6.40 -8.50 6.51
N TYR A 91 5.10 -8.75 6.70
CA TYR A 91 4.62 -10.03 7.23
C TYR A 91 4.87 -11.18 6.25
N LYS A 92 4.79 -10.94 4.94
CA LYS A 92 5.16 -11.95 3.94
C LYS A 92 6.62 -12.40 4.06
N GLN A 93 7.54 -11.49 4.36
CA GLN A 93 8.94 -11.85 4.63
C GLN A 93 9.05 -12.73 5.88
N VAL A 94 8.27 -12.43 6.93
CA VAL A 94 8.18 -13.28 8.13
C VAL A 94 7.65 -14.67 7.78
N GLU A 95 6.60 -14.78 6.95
CA GLU A 95 6.10 -16.09 6.50
C GLU A 95 7.14 -16.90 5.70
N GLN A 96 7.87 -16.23 4.80
CA GLN A 96 8.95 -16.86 4.05
C GLN A 96 10.06 -17.37 4.98
N TYR A 97 10.44 -16.58 5.98
CA TYR A 97 11.40 -16.98 7.01
C TYR A 97 10.93 -18.22 7.78
N MET A 98 9.67 -18.23 8.23
CA MET A 98 9.07 -19.38 8.93
C MET A 98 9.02 -20.64 8.06
N SER A 99 8.78 -20.47 6.76
CA SER A 99 8.76 -21.57 5.79
C SER A 99 10.16 -22.10 5.52
N PHE A 100 11.14 -21.23 5.34
CA PHE A 100 12.54 -21.58 5.09
C PHE A 100 13.13 -22.40 6.26
N HIS A 101 12.87 -21.97 7.50
CA HIS A 101 13.29 -22.68 8.70
C HIS A 101 12.41 -23.86 9.09
N LYS A 102 11.38 -24.18 8.29
CA LYS A 102 10.44 -25.30 8.53
C LYS A 102 9.90 -25.32 9.98
N LEU A 103 9.52 -24.14 10.49
CA LEU A 103 8.99 -24.04 11.84
C LEU A 103 7.69 -24.85 11.98
N PRO A 104 7.47 -25.54 13.12
CA PRO A 104 6.25 -26.30 13.35
C PRO A 104 5.01 -25.39 13.39
N ALA A 105 3.84 -25.97 13.08
CA ALA A 105 2.59 -25.21 12.96
C ALA A 105 2.24 -24.43 14.23
N ASP A 106 2.43 -25.03 15.40
CA ASP A 106 2.15 -24.38 16.69
C ASP A 106 3.01 -23.14 16.91
N PHE A 107 4.28 -23.18 16.51
CA PHE A 107 5.19 -22.04 16.64
C PHE A 107 4.86 -20.94 15.63
N ARG A 108 4.42 -21.31 14.42
CA ARG A 108 3.91 -20.35 13.43
C ARG A 108 2.67 -19.63 13.94
N GLN A 109 1.75 -20.35 14.60
CA GLN A 109 0.57 -19.76 15.19
C GLN A 109 0.94 -18.78 16.32
N LYS A 110 1.86 -19.17 17.21
CA LYS A 110 2.36 -18.25 18.26
C LYS A 110 2.95 -16.97 17.67
N ILE A 111 3.80 -17.07 16.64
CA ILE A 111 4.35 -15.90 15.95
C ILE A 111 3.22 -15.06 15.37
N HIS A 112 2.26 -15.69 14.70
CA HIS A 112 1.13 -15.00 14.11
C HIS A 112 0.32 -14.20 15.15
N ASP A 113 -0.04 -14.85 16.26
CA ASP A 113 -0.77 -14.23 17.37
C ASP A 113 0.04 -13.08 17.98
N TYR A 114 1.36 -13.24 18.13
CA TYR A 114 2.25 -12.18 18.63
C TYR A 114 2.20 -10.93 17.73
N TYR A 115 2.34 -11.11 16.42
CA TYR A 115 2.30 -10.00 15.47
C TYR A 115 0.93 -9.31 15.42
N GLU A 116 -0.16 -10.07 15.58
CA GLU A 116 -1.51 -9.51 15.66
C GLU A 116 -1.67 -8.60 16.89
N HIS A 117 -1.25 -9.07 18.08
CA HIS A 117 -1.32 -8.29 19.30
C HIS A 117 -0.35 -7.09 19.29
N ARG A 118 0.85 -7.25 18.76
CA ARG A 118 1.90 -6.21 18.77
C ARG A 118 1.62 -5.05 17.82
N TYR A 119 1.01 -5.32 16.67
CA TYR A 119 0.84 -4.32 15.60
C TYR A 119 -0.62 -4.02 15.26
N GLN A 120 -1.60 -4.77 15.76
CA GLN A 120 -3.04 -4.54 15.54
C GLN A 120 -3.40 -4.30 14.04
N GLY A 121 -2.71 -5.02 13.16
CA GLY A 121 -2.88 -4.92 11.70
C GLY A 121 -2.23 -3.72 11.02
N LYS A 122 -1.44 -2.90 11.74
CA LYS A 122 -0.65 -1.80 11.18
C LYS A 122 0.80 -1.90 11.66
N MET A 123 1.67 -2.42 10.80
CA MET A 123 3.11 -2.49 11.06
C MET A 123 3.75 -1.16 10.64
N PHE A 124 4.36 -0.48 11.61
CA PHE A 124 5.11 0.75 11.39
C PHE A 124 6.51 0.57 11.96
N ASP A 125 7.50 1.12 11.25
CA ASP A 125 8.85 1.24 11.76
C ASP A 125 8.94 2.50 12.61
N GLU A 126 8.64 2.36 13.90
CA GLU A 126 8.60 3.46 14.86
C GLU A 126 9.97 4.14 14.99
N ASP A 127 11.06 3.38 14.95
CA ASP A 127 12.43 3.93 15.06
C ASP A 127 12.77 4.81 13.85
N SER A 128 12.41 4.39 12.62
CA SER A 128 12.60 5.20 11.42
C SER A 128 11.73 6.46 11.44
N ILE A 129 10.45 6.33 11.80
CA ILE A 129 9.51 7.47 11.85
C ILE A 129 9.97 8.50 12.89
N LEU A 130 10.31 8.06 14.10
CA LEU A 130 10.81 8.94 15.15
C LEU A 130 12.18 9.54 14.80
N GLY A 131 12.99 8.82 14.00
CA GLY A 131 14.27 9.26 13.47
C GLY A 131 14.17 10.43 12.48
N GLU A 132 13.10 10.49 11.68
CA GLU A 132 12.82 11.58 10.74
C GLU A 132 12.34 12.87 11.43
N LEU A 133 11.79 12.76 12.64
CA LEU A 133 11.28 13.88 13.42
C LEU A 133 12.41 14.62 14.16
N ASN A 134 12.21 15.92 14.36
CA ASN A 134 13.10 16.70 15.23
C ASN A 134 12.95 16.28 16.70
N GLU A 135 13.96 16.60 17.50
CA GLU A 135 14.04 16.22 18.91
C GLU A 135 12.82 16.68 19.73
N PRO A 136 12.33 17.93 19.62
CA PRO A 136 11.14 18.37 20.36
C PRO A 136 9.86 17.58 20.02
N LEU A 137 9.60 17.28 18.75
CA LEU A 137 8.42 16.49 18.36
C LEU A 137 8.51 15.05 18.88
N ARG A 138 9.72 14.47 18.89
CA ARG A 138 9.92 13.13 19.43
C ARG A 138 9.61 13.09 20.92
N GLU A 139 10.09 14.07 21.68
CA GLU A 139 9.81 14.18 23.12
C GLU A 139 8.31 14.34 23.39
N GLU A 140 7.62 15.16 22.60
CA GLU A 140 6.17 15.39 22.74
C GLU A 140 5.36 14.11 22.47
N ILE A 141 5.70 13.36 21.41
CA ILE A 141 5.07 12.08 21.07
C ILE A 141 5.27 11.05 22.19
N VAL A 142 6.51 10.93 22.68
CA VAL A 142 6.85 9.97 23.73
C VAL A 142 6.15 10.32 25.04
N ASN A 143 6.15 11.59 25.43
CA ASN A 143 5.41 12.07 26.60
C ASN A 143 3.91 11.79 26.47
N PHE A 144 3.32 12.00 25.29
CA PHE A 144 1.91 11.71 25.05
C PHE A 144 1.60 10.21 25.15
N ASN A 145 2.43 9.35 24.55
CA ASN A 145 2.26 7.90 24.57
C ASN A 145 2.37 7.33 26.00
N CYS A 146 3.35 7.82 26.76
CA CYS A 146 3.65 7.33 28.11
C CYS A 146 2.90 8.08 29.23
N ARG A 147 2.05 9.08 28.94
CA ARG A 147 1.34 9.87 29.96
C ARG A 147 0.58 9.04 30.99
N LYS A 148 -0.01 7.92 30.56
CA LYS A 148 -0.76 7.01 31.44
C LYS A 148 0.19 6.29 32.40
N LEU A 149 1.34 5.86 31.90
CA LEU A 149 2.39 5.20 32.67
C LEU A 149 2.99 6.17 33.71
N VAL A 150 3.34 7.39 33.27
CA VAL A 150 3.85 8.45 34.16
C VAL A 150 2.85 8.77 35.27
N ALA A 151 1.56 8.94 34.94
CA ALA A 151 0.52 9.24 35.92
C ALA A 151 0.28 8.10 36.93
N SER A 152 0.46 6.85 36.51
CA SER A 152 0.27 5.68 37.38
C SER A 152 1.43 5.42 38.34
N MET A 153 2.63 5.93 38.03
CA MET A 153 3.84 5.58 38.75
C MET A 153 4.27 6.67 39.74
N PRO A 154 4.30 6.37 41.05
CA PRO A 154 4.72 7.33 42.07
C PRO A 154 6.20 7.75 41.93
N LEU A 155 7.02 6.94 41.25
CA LEU A 155 8.43 7.23 40.98
C LEU A 155 8.61 8.43 40.03
N PHE A 156 7.68 8.66 39.09
CA PHE A 156 7.73 9.78 38.15
C PHE A 156 6.96 11.00 38.63
N ALA A 157 6.03 10.84 39.57
CA ALA A 157 5.18 11.94 40.05
C ALA A 157 5.96 13.09 40.73
N ASN A 158 7.08 12.76 41.39
CA ASN A 158 7.92 13.73 42.11
C ASN A 158 9.28 13.97 41.43
N ALA A 159 9.49 13.46 40.22
CA ALA A 159 10.75 13.56 39.51
C ALA A 159 10.82 14.83 38.65
N ASP A 160 12.05 15.27 38.31
CA ASP A 160 12.26 16.39 37.39
C ASP A 160 11.66 16.07 36.01
N PRO A 161 10.87 16.97 35.39
CA PRO A 161 10.30 16.76 34.06
C PRO A 161 11.32 16.45 32.96
N ASN A 162 12.53 17.00 33.06
CA ASN A 162 13.63 16.72 32.14
C ASN A 162 14.14 15.29 32.32
N PHE A 163 14.23 14.81 33.58
CA PHE A 163 14.59 13.43 33.87
C PHE A 163 13.54 12.46 33.36
N VAL A 164 12.25 12.76 33.58
CA VAL A 164 11.14 11.94 33.06
C VAL A 164 11.23 11.86 31.53
N THR A 165 11.34 12.99 30.84
CA THR A 165 11.45 13.03 29.37
C THR A 165 12.67 12.25 28.88
N ALA A 166 13.85 12.44 29.50
CA ALA A 166 15.06 11.70 29.17
C ALA A 166 14.94 10.19 29.38
N MET A 167 14.16 9.76 30.38
CA MET A 167 13.91 8.34 30.62
C MET A 167 12.89 7.76 29.63
N LEU A 168 11.80 8.47 29.37
CA LEU A 168 10.75 8.02 28.45
C LEU A 168 11.30 7.84 27.03
N THR A 169 12.20 8.70 26.57
CA THR A 169 12.85 8.56 25.25
C THR A 169 13.74 7.32 25.12
N LYS A 170 14.10 6.67 26.24
CA LYS A 170 14.84 5.40 26.26
C LYS A 170 13.96 4.18 26.44
N LEU A 171 12.66 4.35 26.71
CA LEU A 171 11.73 3.24 26.82
C LEU A 171 11.50 2.60 25.46
N LYS A 172 11.33 1.27 25.47
CA LYS A 172 10.97 0.49 24.28
C LYS A 172 9.68 -0.26 24.56
N PHE A 173 8.73 -0.15 23.64
CA PHE A 173 7.46 -0.87 23.74
C PHE A 173 7.64 -2.33 23.32
N GLU A 174 7.46 -3.23 24.30
CA GLU A 174 7.51 -4.68 24.14
C GLU A 174 6.12 -5.28 24.51
N VAL A 175 5.72 -6.35 23.82
CA VAL A 175 4.47 -7.08 24.08
C VAL A 175 4.83 -8.52 24.38
N PHE A 176 4.18 -9.14 25.36
CA PHE A 176 4.43 -10.52 25.77
C PHE A 176 3.14 -11.34 25.68
N GLN A 177 3.25 -12.62 25.29
CA GLN A 177 2.09 -13.51 25.24
C GLN A 177 1.81 -14.13 26.61
N PRO A 178 0.57 -14.53 26.90
CA PRO A 178 0.25 -15.26 28.11
C PRO A 178 1.05 -16.57 28.18
N GLY A 179 1.76 -16.79 29.29
CA GLY A 179 2.60 -17.98 29.50
C GLY A 179 4.08 -17.78 29.16
N ASP A 180 4.48 -16.61 28.63
CA ASP A 180 5.89 -16.29 28.42
C ASP A 180 6.59 -15.91 29.72
N TYR A 181 7.81 -16.41 29.90
CA TYR A 181 8.67 -16.05 31.03
C TYR A 181 9.47 -14.77 30.70
N ILE A 182 9.02 -13.62 31.23
CA ILE A 182 9.68 -12.31 31.04
C ILE A 182 10.99 -12.23 31.85
N ILE A 183 10.94 -12.65 33.11
CA ILE A 183 12.08 -12.67 34.03
C ILE A 183 12.22 -14.08 34.59
N ARG A 184 13.44 -14.63 34.58
CA ARG A 184 13.75 -15.94 35.13
C ARG A 184 14.61 -15.79 36.38
N GLU A 185 14.21 -16.45 37.45
CA GLU A 185 15.00 -16.52 38.68
C GLU A 185 16.38 -17.14 38.40
N GLY A 186 17.41 -16.64 39.07
CA GLY A 186 18.78 -17.09 38.88
C GLY A 186 19.48 -16.54 37.63
N THR A 187 18.84 -15.64 36.87
CA THR A 187 19.47 -14.95 35.73
C THR A 187 19.81 -13.49 36.05
N ILE A 188 20.90 -12.99 35.45
CA ILE A 188 21.31 -11.57 35.61
C ILE A 188 20.36 -10.68 34.82
N GLY A 189 19.63 -9.80 35.52
CA GLY A 189 18.74 -8.81 34.91
C GLY A 189 19.52 -7.71 34.19
N LYS A 190 19.27 -7.54 32.88
CA LYS A 190 19.87 -6.49 32.05
C LYS A 190 18.90 -5.38 31.64
N LYS A 191 17.62 -5.54 31.97
CA LYS A 191 16.52 -4.64 31.58
C LYS A 191 15.58 -4.44 32.76
N MET A 192 14.94 -3.28 32.79
CA MET A 192 13.82 -2.95 33.68
C MET A 192 12.55 -2.86 32.84
N TYR A 193 11.44 -3.35 33.37
CA TYR A 193 10.14 -3.35 32.71
C TYR A 193 9.14 -2.49 33.47
N PHE A 194 8.33 -1.74 32.73
CA PHE A 194 7.23 -0.94 33.23
C PHE A 194 5.95 -1.46 32.58
N ILE A 195 4.88 -1.60 33.37
CA ILE A 195 3.58 -2.13 32.94
C ILE A 195 2.60 -0.97 32.78
#